data_AF-F8F2I0-F1
#
_entry.id   AF-F8F2I0-F1
#
_cell.length_a   1.000
_cell.length_b   1.000
_cell.length_c   1.000
_cell.angle_alpha   90.00
_cell.angle_beta   90.00
_cell.angle_gamma   90.00
#
_symmetry.space_group_name_H-M   'P 1'
#
loop_
_entity.id
_entity.type
_entity.pdbx_description
1 polymer ?
#
loop_
_entity_poly.entity_id
_entity_poly.type
_entity_poly.pdbx_seq_one_letter_code
_entity_poly.pdbx_strand_id
1 'polypeptide(L)'
;MYSHKVLAYEQPITIIKPGEFLVSQDDIIISTVLGSCIAVAMYDATCGVGGLNHFLLPGFFVPQHDPKLSQMGPLIDPDPRDFLEDSARYGMYAMEVLINGLFHLGAKRANLIAKVFGGASVLGLGRAGRKTVAQSNIDFVFEYLETEQIPILASDVGGKESRKILFFVKSGKVLLKRIRGTYTSLVAQEEHVYEERLKAKPVEGSVHFFKEE
;
A
#
# COMPACT_ATOMS: atom_id res chain seq x y z
N MET A 1 7.27 8.72 26.42
CA MET A 1 7.60 7.54 25.59
C MET A 1 6.78 6.38 26.12
N TYR A 2 5.65 6.05 25.48
CA TYR A 2 4.75 5.00 25.96
C TYR A 2 5.29 3.63 25.59
N SER A 3 5.94 2.95 26.54
CA SER A 3 6.35 1.56 26.41
C SER A 3 5.17 0.66 26.77
N HIS A 4 4.41 0.26 25.75
CA HIS A 4 3.43 -0.80 25.90
C HIS A 4 4.17 -2.15 25.75
N LYS A 5 4.45 -2.83 26.88
CA LYS A 5 4.83 -4.25 26.90
C LYS A 5 3.64 -5.10 26.45
N VAL A 6 3.36 -5.14 25.15
CA VAL A 6 2.46 -6.13 24.56
C VAL A 6 3.34 -7.24 23.99
N LEU A 7 3.72 -8.18 24.87
CA LEU A 7 4.00 -9.60 24.62
C LEU A 7 4.92 -9.99 23.43
N ALA A 8 6.06 -10.61 23.77
CA ALA A 8 6.79 -11.68 23.05
C ALA A 8 7.86 -11.37 21.98
N TYR A 9 8.27 -10.12 21.72
CA TYR A 9 9.37 -9.84 20.77
C TYR A 9 10.40 -8.87 21.36
N GLU A 10 11.68 -9.15 21.14
CA GLU A 10 12.81 -8.33 21.61
C GLU A 10 13.14 -7.19 20.65
N GLN A 11 12.73 -7.32 19.38
CA GLN A 11 12.93 -6.32 18.34
C GLN A 11 12.10 -5.04 18.58
N PRO A 12 12.65 -3.85 18.26
CA PRO A 12 11.87 -2.63 18.16
C PRO A 12 10.73 -2.77 17.14
N ILE A 13 9.54 -2.30 17.49
CA ILE A 13 8.38 -2.29 16.61
C ILE A 13 8.13 -0.86 16.12
N THR A 14 8.21 -0.66 14.80
CA THR A 14 7.82 0.60 14.14
C THR A 14 6.45 0.42 13.49
N ILE A 15 5.51 1.30 13.80
CA ILE A 15 4.17 1.27 13.21
C ILE A 15 4.14 2.23 12.03
N ILE A 16 3.75 1.74 10.86
CA ILE A 16 3.46 2.58 9.69
C ILE A 16 1.95 2.75 9.51
N LYS A 17 1.54 3.94 9.09
CA LYS A 17 0.15 4.33 8.83
C LYS A 17 -0.19 4.21 7.34
N PRO A 18 -1.48 4.31 6.97
CA PRO A 18 -1.86 4.41 5.56
C PRO A 18 -1.13 5.56 4.86
N GLY A 19 -0.54 5.27 3.70
CA GLY A 19 0.27 6.19 2.92
C GLY A 19 1.74 6.25 3.34
N GLU A 20 2.16 5.45 4.32
CA GLU A 20 3.56 5.36 4.75
C GLU A 20 4.21 4.07 4.25
N PHE A 21 5.54 4.08 4.21
CA PHE A 21 6.37 2.91 3.95
C PHE A 21 7.62 2.97 4.83
N LEU A 22 8.27 1.83 5.01
CA LEU A 22 9.56 1.75 5.68
C LEU A 22 10.39 0.64 5.05
N VAL A 23 11.65 0.94 4.78
CA VAL A 23 12.70 -0.02 4.39
C VAL A 23 13.77 -0.01 5.46
N SER A 24 14.34 -1.18 5.76
CA SER A 24 15.40 -1.29 6.75
C SER A 24 16.26 -2.52 6.50
N GLN A 25 17.45 -2.48 7.06
CA GLN A 25 18.35 -3.61 7.23
C GLN A 25 18.53 -3.99 8.71
N ASP A 26 17.88 -3.29 9.64
CA ASP A 26 18.01 -3.53 11.08
C ASP A 26 17.09 -4.66 11.54
N ASP A 27 17.37 -5.23 12.71
CA ASP A 27 16.48 -6.24 13.33
C ASP A 27 15.29 -5.57 14.01
N ILE A 28 14.35 -5.13 13.18
CA ILE A 28 13.11 -4.47 13.58
C ILE A 28 11.88 -5.21 13.06
N ILE A 29 10.74 -4.88 13.66
CA ILE A 29 9.42 -5.31 13.21
C ILE A 29 8.67 -4.10 12.67
N ILE A 30 8.17 -4.19 11.44
CA ILE A 30 7.27 -3.19 10.86
C ILE A 30 5.83 -3.67 11.07
N SER A 31 5.00 -2.87 11.73
CA SER A 31 3.61 -3.21 12.05
C SER A 31 2.63 -2.28 11.36
N THR A 32 1.51 -2.82 10.89
CA THR A 32 0.38 -2.00 10.44
C THR A 32 -0.96 -2.72 10.57
N VAL A 33 -2.06 -1.97 10.48
CA VAL A 33 -3.44 -2.48 10.53
C VAL A 33 -4.11 -2.19 9.19
N LEU A 34 -4.76 -3.20 8.63
CA LEU A 34 -5.29 -3.16 7.27
C LEU A 34 -6.79 -3.45 7.27
N GLY A 35 -7.58 -2.57 6.68
CA GLY A 35 -8.91 -2.84 6.19
C GLY A 35 -8.88 -3.10 4.68
N SER A 36 -9.51 -2.25 3.90
CA SER A 36 -9.59 -2.19 2.43
C SER A 36 -8.28 -1.82 1.72
N CYS A 37 -7.37 -1.16 2.43
CA CYS A 37 -6.00 -0.88 2.00
C CYS A 37 -5.16 -2.16 1.86
N ILE A 38 -4.01 -2.04 1.19
CA ILE A 38 -3.06 -3.15 0.97
C ILE A 38 -1.70 -2.78 1.55
N ALA A 39 -1.05 -3.77 2.14
CA ALA A 39 0.39 -3.72 2.45
C ALA A 39 1.13 -4.79 1.65
N VAL A 40 2.26 -4.39 1.08
CA VAL A 40 3.23 -5.29 0.46
C VAL A 40 4.48 -5.31 1.29
N ALA A 41 4.82 -6.50 1.80
CA ALA A 41 6.11 -6.76 2.40
C ALA A 41 7.05 -7.30 1.32
N MET A 42 8.21 -6.68 1.16
CA MET A 42 9.26 -7.13 0.26
C MET A 42 10.54 -7.42 1.02
N TYR A 43 11.28 -8.43 0.57
CA TYR A 43 12.47 -8.89 1.26
C TYR A 43 13.45 -9.54 0.29
N ASP A 44 14.74 -9.28 0.50
CA ASP A 44 15.87 -10.00 -0.12
C ASP A 44 16.62 -10.75 0.98
N ALA A 45 16.56 -12.09 0.94
CA ALA A 45 17.21 -12.96 1.90
C ALA A 45 18.73 -12.92 1.88
N THR A 46 19.30 -12.53 0.74
CA THR A 46 20.76 -12.55 0.51
C THR A 46 21.44 -11.41 1.26
N CYS A 47 20.86 -10.21 1.23
CA CYS A 47 21.39 -9.04 1.94
C CYS A 47 20.66 -8.75 3.27
N GLY A 48 19.58 -9.49 3.58
CA GLY A 48 18.86 -9.33 4.84
C GLY A 48 18.16 -7.99 4.97
N VAL A 49 17.68 -7.46 3.85
CA VAL A 49 16.98 -6.18 3.71
C VAL A 49 15.51 -6.46 3.45
N GLY A 50 14.64 -5.69 4.10
CA GLY A 50 13.22 -5.79 3.89
C GLY A 50 12.50 -4.47 4.10
N GLY A 51 11.28 -4.41 3.61
CA GLY A 51 10.44 -3.24 3.77
C GLY A 51 8.96 -3.58 3.65
N LEU A 52 8.15 -2.65 4.12
CA LEU A 52 6.71 -2.75 4.11
C LEU A 52 6.14 -1.40 3.65
N ASN A 53 5.23 -1.42 2.69
CA ASN A 53 4.38 -0.26 2.39
C ASN A 53 2.95 -0.48 2.91
N HIS A 54 2.17 0.60 2.93
CA HIS A 54 0.74 0.56 3.20
C HIS A 54 0.04 1.58 2.30
N PHE A 55 -0.49 1.14 1.17
CA PHE A 55 -1.20 2.02 0.23
C PHE A 55 -2.73 1.87 0.34
N LEU A 56 -3.46 2.91 -0.05
CA LEU A 56 -4.91 2.98 0.10
C LEU A 56 -5.67 2.86 -1.22
N LEU A 57 -5.09 3.32 -2.31
CA LEU A 57 -5.72 3.41 -3.62
C LEU A 57 -4.84 2.75 -4.68
N PRO A 58 -5.41 2.21 -5.76
CA PRO A 58 -4.60 1.83 -6.90
C PRO A 58 -3.94 3.09 -7.49
N GLY A 59 -2.70 2.97 -7.97
CA GLY A 59 -2.11 4.01 -8.82
C GLY A 59 -2.69 3.93 -10.24
N PHE A 60 -2.55 5.00 -11.03
CA PHE A 60 -2.99 5.01 -12.43
C PHE A 60 -2.27 3.91 -13.23
N PHE A 61 -2.99 2.85 -13.60
CA PHE A 61 -2.54 1.86 -14.56
C PHE A 61 -3.22 2.16 -15.89
N VAL A 62 -2.44 2.51 -16.92
CA VAL A 62 -2.90 2.47 -18.31
C VAL A 62 -2.23 1.24 -18.92
N PRO A 63 -2.90 0.08 -19.01
CA PRO A 63 -2.33 -1.07 -19.69
C PRO A 63 -2.06 -0.71 -21.16
N GLN A 64 -0.84 -0.92 -21.63
CA GLN A 64 -0.42 -0.60 -23.01
C GLN A 64 -1.05 -1.50 -24.10
N HIS A 65 -2.04 -2.33 -23.79
CA HIS A 65 -2.56 -3.36 -24.70
C HIS A 65 -4.04 -3.26 -25.06
N ASP A 66 -4.81 -2.28 -24.55
CA ASP A 66 -6.18 -2.04 -25.04
C ASP A 66 -6.26 -0.73 -25.86
N PRO A 67 -6.29 -0.80 -27.20
CA PRO A 67 -6.37 0.37 -28.07
C PRO A 67 -7.69 1.17 -27.93
N LYS A 68 -8.67 0.68 -27.15
CA LYS A 68 -9.89 1.44 -26.82
C LYS A 68 -9.78 2.23 -25.51
N LEU A 69 -8.91 1.84 -24.58
CA LEU A 69 -8.65 2.61 -23.35
C LEU A 69 -7.55 3.65 -23.51
N SER A 70 -6.65 3.50 -24.49
CA SER A 70 -5.60 4.49 -24.80
C SER A 70 -6.12 5.84 -25.32
N GLN A 71 -7.42 5.95 -25.62
CA GLN A 71 -8.09 7.21 -25.98
C GLN A 71 -8.77 7.90 -24.79
N MET A 72 -8.94 7.20 -23.66
CA MET A 72 -9.26 7.86 -22.40
C MET A 72 -7.93 8.25 -21.78
N GLY A 73 -7.45 9.44 -22.15
CA GLY A 73 -6.39 10.11 -21.40
C GLY A 73 -6.73 10.15 -19.89
N PRO A 74 -5.76 10.47 -19.02
CA PRO A 74 -5.99 10.50 -17.59
C PRO A 74 -7.31 11.22 -17.26
N LEU A 75 -8.22 10.57 -16.53
CA LEU A 75 -9.47 11.21 -16.08
C LEU A 75 -9.22 12.44 -15.19
N ILE A 76 -7.96 12.66 -14.80
CA ILE A 76 -7.43 13.76 -14.01
C ILE A 76 -6.04 14.05 -14.61
N ASP A 77 -5.81 15.27 -15.12
CA ASP A 77 -4.48 15.74 -15.50
C ASP A 77 -3.66 15.92 -14.21
N PRO A 78 -2.69 15.04 -13.88
CA PRO A 78 -2.04 15.07 -12.58
C PRO A 78 -0.95 16.16 -12.57
N ASP A 79 -1.08 17.14 -11.67
CA ASP A 79 -0.04 18.15 -11.44
C ASP A 79 1.25 17.45 -10.96
N PRO A 80 2.42 17.71 -11.58
CA PRO A 80 3.71 17.15 -11.16
C PRO A 80 4.04 17.34 -9.67
N ARG A 81 3.41 18.30 -8.99
CA ARG A 81 3.57 18.56 -7.55
C ARG A 81 2.79 17.60 -6.66
N ASP A 82 1.71 16.96 -7.15
CA ASP A 82 0.96 15.93 -6.43
C ASP A 82 1.77 14.64 -6.21
N PHE A 83 2.86 14.46 -6.96
CA PHE A 83 3.77 13.33 -6.83
C PHE A 83 4.68 13.39 -5.59
N LEU A 84 4.85 14.55 -4.94
CA LEU A 84 5.93 14.77 -3.97
C LEU A 84 5.50 14.75 -2.49
N GLU A 85 4.26 15.08 -2.12
CA GLU A 85 3.89 15.25 -0.69
C GLU A 85 2.85 14.23 -0.14
N ASP A 86 2.12 13.48 -0.96
CA ASP A 86 1.05 12.57 -0.50
C ASP A 86 0.96 11.24 -1.30
N SER A 87 2.05 10.84 -1.96
CA SER A 87 2.04 9.91 -3.09
C SER A 87 2.07 8.42 -2.76
N ALA A 88 2.61 8.00 -1.60
CA ALA A 88 2.59 6.57 -1.18
C ALA A 88 1.19 6.05 -0.80
N ARG A 89 0.17 6.90 -0.89
CA ARG A 89 -1.24 6.49 -0.85
C ARG A 89 -1.65 5.73 -2.11
N TYR A 90 -1.02 6.05 -3.24
CA TYR A 90 -1.25 5.38 -4.51
C TYR A 90 -0.32 4.18 -4.64
N GLY A 91 -0.89 3.03 -4.94
CA GLY A 91 -0.18 1.76 -4.99
C GLY A 91 1.04 1.79 -5.91
N MET A 92 0.96 2.46 -7.07
CA MET A 92 2.09 2.56 -8.00
C MET A 92 3.29 3.25 -7.34
N TYR A 93 3.11 4.46 -6.83
CA TYR A 93 4.20 5.18 -6.16
C TYR A 93 4.68 4.44 -4.91
N ALA A 94 3.76 3.90 -4.10
CA ALA A 94 4.10 3.14 -2.89
C ALA A 94 4.97 1.91 -3.19
N MET A 95 4.77 1.26 -4.33
CA MET A 95 5.59 0.14 -4.78
C MET A 95 6.94 0.62 -5.30
N GLU A 96 6.98 1.68 -6.09
CA GLU A 96 8.22 2.28 -6.60
C GLU A 96 9.14 2.72 -5.48
N VAL A 97 8.65 3.49 -4.50
CA VAL A 97 9.49 3.97 -3.39
C VAL A 97 9.97 2.82 -2.50
N LEU A 98 9.14 1.78 -2.31
CA LEU A 98 9.53 0.60 -1.57
C LEU A 98 10.68 -0.13 -2.29
N ILE A 99 10.50 -0.46 -3.57
CA ILE A 99 11.49 -1.18 -4.38
C ILE A 99 12.81 -0.38 -4.45
N ASN A 100 12.71 0.92 -4.76
CA ASN A 100 13.90 1.78 -4.84
C ASN A 100 14.59 1.90 -3.49
N GLY A 101 13.85 2.01 -2.38
CA GLY A 101 14.41 2.01 -1.04
C GLY A 101 15.17 0.72 -0.72
N LEU A 102 14.65 -0.44 -1.13
CA LEU A 102 15.34 -1.72 -0.97
C LEU A 102 16.62 -1.81 -1.80
N PHE A 103 16.59 -1.31 -3.03
CA PHE A 103 17.78 -1.26 -3.90
C PHE A 103 18.87 -0.35 -3.33
N HIS A 104 18.51 0.79 -2.73
CA HIS A 104 19.47 1.66 -2.04
C HIS A 104 20.16 0.96 -0.86
N LEU A 105 19.49 0.00 -0.22
CA LEU A 105 20.06 -0.84 0.82
C LEU A 105 20.75 -2.11 0.28
N GLY A 106 20.89 -2.24 -1.04
CA GLY A 106 21.64 -3.32 -1.69
C GLY A 106 20.82 -4.57 -2.02
N ALA A 107 19.49 -4.54 -1.93
CA ALA A 107 18.65 -5.60 -2.47
C ALA A 107 18.81 -5.72 -3.99
N LYS A 108 18.67 -6.93 -4.52
CA LYS A 108 18.69 -7.17 -5.97
C LYS A 108 17.32 -7.62 -6.43
N ARG A 109 16.87 -7.08 -7.57
CA ARG A 109 15.58 -7.44 -8.19
C ARG A 109 15.38 -8.96 -8.29
N ALA A 110 16.40 -9.69 -8.74
CA ALA A 110 16.35 -11.15 -8.90
C ALA A 110 16.12 -11.94 -7.58
N ASN A 111 16.34 -11.30 -6.43
CA ASN A 111 16.19 -11.91 -5.11
C ASN A 111 14.94 -11.44 -4.37
N LEU A 112 14.25 -10.41 -4.88
CA LEU A 112 13.08 -9.86 -4.22
C LEU A 112 11.95 -10.87 -4.22
N ILE A 113 11.36 -11.07 -3.05
CA ILE A 113 10.09 -11.77 -2.89
C ILE A 113 9.06 -10.84 -2.28
N ALA A 114 7.79 -11.00 -2.65
CA ALA A 114 6.68 -10.23 -2.11
C ALA A 114 5.76 -11.07 -1.23
N LYS A 115 5.13 -10.43 -0.24
CA LYS A 115 3.99 -10.95 0.51
C LYS A 115 2.91 -9.88 0.63
N VAL A 116 1.66 -10.24 0.36
CA VAL A 116 0.58 -9.26 0.15
C VAL A 116 -0.55 -9.47 1.16
N PHE A 117 -0.97 -8.39 1.83
CA PHE A 117 -2.00 -8.45 2.87
C PHE A 117 -2.98 -7.30 2.76
N GLY A 118 -4.24 -7.49 3.16
CA GLY A 118 -5.24 -6.42 3.24
C GLY A 118 -6.42 -6.60 2.29
N GLY A 119 -7.09 -5.51 1.89
CA GLY A 119 -8.24 -5.58 0.98
C GLY A 119 -9.50 -6.19 1.61
N ALA A 120 -9.70 -6.04 2.93
CA ALA A 120 -10.96 -6.42 3.58
C ALA A 120 -12.08 -5.49 3.11
N SER A 121 -13.24 -6.06 2.80
CA SER A 121 -14.48 -5.30 2.64
C SER A 121 -15.24 -5.29 3.96
N VAL A 122 -14.93 -4.31 4.81
CA VAL A 122 -15.51 -4.21 6.16
C VAL A 122 -16.97 -3.73 6.12
N LEU A 123 -17.29 -2.84 5.17
CA LEU A 123 -18.60 -2.17 5.10
C LEU A 123 -19.60 -2.77 4.12
N GLY A 124 -19.21 -3.70 3.24
CA GLY A 124 -20.13 -4.38 2.31
C GLY A 124 -20.93 -3.44 1.36
N LEU A 125 -20.67 -2.14 1.37
CA LEU A 125 -21.38 -1.11 0.62
C LEU A 125 -20.84 -1.01 -0.81
N GLY A 126 -20.99 -2.09 -1.58
CA GLY A 126 -20.90 -2.03 -3.03
C GLY A 126 -22.28 -1.71 -3.61
N ARG A 127 -22.44 -0.59 -4.31
CA ARG A 127 -23.57 -0.44 -5.24
C ARG A 127 -23.45 -1.53 -6.31
N ALA A 128 -24.53 -2.27 -6.55
CA ALA A 128 -24.55 -3.34 -7.55
C ALA A 128 -23.92 -2.86 -8.87
N GLY A 129 -22.84 -3.52 -9.31
CA GLY A 129 -22.16 -3.24 -10.59
C GLY A 129 -20.89 -2.38 -10.55
N ARG A 130 -20.43 -1.86 -9.40
CA ARG A 130 -19.10 -1.18 -9.29
C ARG A 130 -18.11 -2.02 -8.47
N LYS A 131 -16.85 -2.13 -8.95
CA LYS A 131 -15.73 -2.69 -8.16
C LYS A 131 -15.55 -1.86 -6.89
N THR A 132 -15.35 -2.53 -5.75
CA THR A 132 -15.04 -1.87 -4.48
C THR A 132 -13.58 -1.40 -4.48
N VAL A 133 -13.24 -0.40 -3.67
CA VAL A 133 -11.84 0.06 -3.49
C VAL A 133 -10.94 -1.11 -3.10
N ALA A 134 -11.41 -1.96 -2.18
CA ALA A 134 -10.70 -3.17 -1.77
C ALA A 134 -10.38 -4.10 -2.95
N GLN A 135 -11.36 -4.39 -3.82
CA GLN A 135 -11.12 -5.24 -4.98
C GLN A 135 -10.15 -4.59 -5.97
N SER A 136 -10.29 -3.28 -6.23
CA SER A 136 -9.37 -2.56 -7.12
C SER A 136 -7.93 -2.56 -6.59
N ASN A 137 -7.74 -2.43 -5.27
CA ASN A 137 -6.41 -2.50 -4.65
C ASN A 137 -5.79 -3.90 -4.78
N ILE A 138 -6.61 -4.94 -4.60
CA ILE A 138 -6.21 -6.34 -4.79
C ILE A 138 -5.79 -6.57 -6.25
N ASP A 139 -6.66 -6.24 -7.21
CA ASP A 139 -6.38 -6.43 -8.63
C ASP A 139 -5.07 -5.72 -9.02
N PHE A 140 -4.91 -4.46 -8.63
CA PHE A 140 -3.72 -3.66 -8.90
C PHE A 140 -2.44 -4.32 -8.38
N VAL A 141 -2.40 -4.78 -7.13
CA VAL A 141 -1.15 -5.28 -6.55
C VAL A 141 -0.70 -6.60 -7.19
N PHE A 142 -1.65 -7.47 -7.57
CA PHE A 142 -1.32 -8.70 -8.28
C PHE A 142 -0.82 -8.41 -9.70
N GLU A 143 -1.50 -7.53 -10.44
CA GLU A 143 -1.09 -7.13 -11.79
C GLU A 143 0.29 -6.44 -11.79
N TYR A 144 0.54 -5.56 -10.81
CA TYR A 144 1.83 -4.90 -10.66
C TYR A 144 2.95 -5.90 -10.40
N LEU A 145 2.76 -6.82 -9.44
CA LEU A 145 3.79 -7.79 -9.08
C LEU A 145 4.07 -8.80 -10.20
N GLU A 146 3.03 -9.19 -10.96
CA GLU A 146 3.17 -10.01 -12.16
C GLU A 146 3.97 -9.28 -13.25
N THR A 147 3.61 -8.02 -13.53
CA THR A 147 4.30 -7.16 -14.51
C THR A 147 5.77 -6.96 -14.16
N GLU A 148 6.07 -6.69 -12.90
CA GLU A 148 7.44 -6.50 -12.40
C GLU A 148 8.23 -7.80 -12.21
N GLN A 149 7.60 -8.96 -12.46
CA GLN A 149 8.15 -10.30 -12.28
C GLN A 149 8.67 -10.56 -10.86
N ILE A 150 7.98 -10.02 -9.85
CA ILE A 150 8.32 -10.22 -8.44
C ILE A 150 7.46 -11.35 -7.88
N PRO A 151 8.04 -12.51 -7.51
CA PRO A 151 7.28 -13.66 -7.04
C PRO A 151 6.58 -13.37 -5.71
N ILE A 152 5.31 -13.77 -5.62
CA ILE A 152 4.51 -13.70 -4.39
C ILE A 152 4.67 -15.00 -3.62
N LEU A 153 5.33 -14.94 -2.45
CA LEU A 153 5.53 -16.11 -1.60
C LEU A 153 4.31 -16.42 -0.71
N ALA A 154 3.56 -15.39 -0.33
CA ALA A 154 2.36 -15.55 0.49
C ALA A 154 1.39 -14.37 0.29
N SER A 155 0.10 -14.64 0.41
CA SER A 155 -0.91 -13.59 0.47
C SER A 155 -2.07 -13.96 1.39
N ASP A 156 -2.63 -12.96 2.08
CA ASP A 156 -3.94 -13.03 2.75
C ASP A 156 -4.65 -11.71 2.46
N VAL A 157 -5.49 -11.75 1.42
CA VAL A 157 -6.23 -10.59 0.90
C VAL A 157 -7.74 -10.85 0.91
N GLY A 158 -8.55 -9.80 0.80
CA GLY A 158 -10.01 -9.95 0.71
C GLY A 158 -10.67 -10.26 2.06
N GLY A 159 -11.90 -10.79 2.03
CA GLY A 159 -12.67 -11.13 3.23
C GLY A 159 -13.31 -9.91 3.91
N LYS A 160 -13.87 -10.13 5.10
CA LYS A 160 -14.62 -9.10 5.86
C LYS A 160 -13.87 -8.59 7.10
N GLU A 161 -12.78 -9.25 7.46
CA GLU A 161 -12.05 -8.98 8.70
C GLU A 161 -10.82 -8.12 8.40
N SER A 162 -10.70 -6.99 9.09
CA SER A 162 -9.44 -6.24 9.15
C SER A 162 -8.33 -7.11 9.76
N ARG A 163 -7.08 -6.82 9.44
CA ARG A 163 -5.93 -7.61 9.93
C ARG A 163 -4.78 -6.73 10.37
N LYS A 164 -4.18 -7.07 11.51
CA LYS A 164 -2.89 -6.52 11.94
C LYS A 164 -1.79 -7.44 11.43
N ILE A 165 -0.76 -6.86 10.82
CA ILE A 165 0.44 -7.60 10.42
C ILE A 165 1.67 -7.10 11.17
N LEU A 166 2.59 -8.01 11.43
CA LEU A 166 3.94 -7.76 11.96
C LEU A 166 4.94 -8.39 10.99
N PHE A 167 5.71 -7.56 10.30
CA PHE A 167 6.75 -7.98 9.36
C PHE A 167 8.13 -7.90 10.01
N PHE A 168 8.83 -9.04 10.05
CA PHE A 168 10.15 -9.17 10.65
C PHE A 168 11.20 -8.95 9.56
N VAL A 169 11.83 -7.77 9.54
CA VAL A 169 12.70 -7.32 8.45
C VAL A 169 13.80 -8.33 8.14
N LYS A 170 14.51 -8.82 9.16
CA LYS A 170 15.66 -9.73 8.97
C LYS A 170 15.31 -11.11 8.41
N SER A 171 14.09 -11.61 8.67
CA SER A 171 13.70 -12.98 8.29
C SER A 171 12.68 -13.02 7.15
N GLY A 172 12.12 -11.89 6.77
CA GLY A 172 11.00 -11.79 5.84
C GLY A 172 9.69 -12.40 6.37
N LYS A 173 9.63 -12.88 7.62
CA LYS A 173 8.43 -13.50 8.19
C LYS A 173 7.34 -12.46 8.44
N VAL A 174 6.09 -12.87 8.28
CA VAL A 174 4.93 -12.05 8.61
C VAL A 174 4.04 -12.84 9.57
N LEU A 175 3.67 -12.21 10.67
CA LEU A 175 2.59 -12.69 11.53
C LEU A 175 1.34 -11.86 11.25
N LEU A 176 0.21 -12.54 11.12
CA LEU A 176 -1.07 -11.94 10.82
C LEU A 176 -2.06 -12.27 11.94
N LYS A 177 -2.76 -11.26 12.42
CA LYS A 177 -3.87 -11.40 13.36
C LYS A 177 -5.11 -10.72 12.80
N ARG A 178 -6.17 -11.50 12.57
CA ARG A 178 -7.49 -10.94 12.22
C ARG A 178 -8.10 -10.23 13.41
N ILE A 179 -8.67 -9.06 13.16
CA ILE A 179 -9.25 -8.17 14.15
C ILE A 179 -10.77 -8.36 14.13
N ARG A 180 -11.35 -8.59 15.30
CA ARG A 180 -12.79 -8.83 15.50
C ARG A 180 -13.35 -7.86 16.54
N GLY A 181 -14.67 -7.64 16.49
CA GLY A 181 -15.40 -6.90 17.52
C GLY A 181 -15.29 -5.38 17.38
N THR A 182 -15.23 -4.66 18.50
CA THR A 182 -15.24 -3.18 18.57
C THR A 182 -14.09 -2.50 17.80
N TYR A 183 -12.97 -3.20 17.61
CA TYR A 183 -11.86 -2.69 16.81
C TYR A 183 -12.18 -2.66 15.30
N THR A 184 -13.08 -3.50 14.82
CA THR A 184 -13.53 -3.49 13.41
C THR A 184 -14.26 -2.18 13.09
N SER A 185 -15.10 -1.67 14.00
CA SER A 185 -15.77 -0.38 13.82
C SER A 185 -14.81 0.81 13.84
N LEU A 186 -13.72 0.75 14.61
CA LEU A 186 -12.70 1.81 14.62
C LEU A 186 -11.95 1.87 13.29
N VAL A 187 -11.53 0.72 12.75
CA VAL A 187 -10.89 0.67 11.42
C VAL A 187 -11.83 1.17 10.34
N ALA A 188 -13.10 0.75 10.36
CA ALA A 188 -14.10 1.24 9.41
C ALA A 188 -14.34 2.76 9.52
N GLN A 189 -14.32 3.31 10.74
CA GLN A 189 -14.47 4.74 10.97
C GLN A 189 -13.25 5.52 10.48
N GLU A 190 -12.03 5.03 10.74
CA GLU A 190 -10.79 5.61 10.21
C GLU A 190 -10.78 5.61 8.68
N GLU A 191 -11.19 4.50 8.05
CA GLU A 191 -11.35 4.40 6.60
C GLU A 191 -12.36 5.39 6.05
N HIS A 192 -13.55 5.48 6.65
CA HIS A 192 -14.59 6.42 6.21
C HIS A 192 -14.14 7.88 6.36
N VAL A 193 -13.54 8.24 7.50
CA VAL A 193 -12.99 9.60 7.71
C VAL A 193 -11.93 9.92 6.67
N TYR A 194 -11.12 8.94 6.30
CA TYR A 194 -10.08 9.11 5.30
C TYR A 194 -10.64 9.24 3.88
N GLU A 195 -11.62 8.41 3.51
CA GLU A 195 -12.34 8.50 2.23
C GLU A 195 -13.02 9.86 2.05
N GLU A 196 -13.68 10.38 3.09
CA GLU A 196 -14.30 11.71 3.06
C GLU A 196 -13.26 12.82 2.87
N ARG A 197 -12.08 12.72 3.49
CA ARG A 197 -10.98 13.67 3.25
C ARG A 197 -10.46 13.63 1.82
N LEU A 198 -10.42 12.45 1.20
CA LEU A 198 -10.01 12.32 -0.21
C LEU A 198 -11.01 13.00 -1.15
N LYS A 199 -12.32 12.93 -0.86
CA LYS A 199 -13.36 13.63 -1.64
C LYS A 199 -13.36 15.15 -1.41
N ALA A 200 -12.91 15.60 -0.23
CA ALA A 200 -13.00 17.00 0.18
C ALA A 200 -11.81 17.89 -0.22
N LYS A 201 -10.68 17.34 -0.70
CA LYS A 201 -9.59 18.14 -1.29
C LYS A 201 -9.98 18.52 -2.74
N PRO A 202 -10.23 19.79 -3.08
CA PRO A 202 -10.31 20.19 -4.49
C PRO A 202 -8.90 20.11 -5.10
N VAL A 203 -8.81 19.55 -6.31
CA VAL A 203 -7.60 19.62 -7.15
C VAL A 203 -7.50 21.06 -7.64
N GLU A 204 -6.93 21.94 -6.83
CA GLU A 204 -6.77 23.36 -7.18
C GLU A 204 -5.46 23.54 -7.95
N GLY A 205 -5.48 23.16 -9.23
CA GLY A 205 -4.43 23.52 -10.18
C GLY A 205 -4.71 24.90 -10.77
N SER A 206 -3.99 25.93 -10.32
CA SER A 206 -4.01 27.23 -11.00
C SER A 206 -3.25 27.12 -12.33
N VAL A 207 -4.00 26.98 -13.43
CA VAL A 207 -3.45 27.08 -14.79
C VAL A 207 -3.07 28.54 -15.05
N HIS A 208 -1.80 28.88 -14.93
CA HIS A 208 -1.26 30.14 -15.43
C HIS A 208 -0.85 29.96 -16.90
N PHE A 209 -1.64 30.51 -17.82
CA PHE A 209 -1.24 30.67 -19.21
C PHE A 209 -0.13 31.73 -19.29
N PHE A 210 1.10 31.31 -19.60
CA PHE A 210 2.12 32.24 -20.07
C PHE A 210 1.72 32.70 -21.48
N LYS A 211 1.46 34.00 -21.64
CA LYS A 211 1.44 34.62 -22.97
C LYS A 211 2.89 34.81 -23.40
N GLU A 212 3.23 34.27 -24.55
CA GLU A 212 4.49 34.57 -25.24
C GLU A 212 4.51 36.06 -25.62
N GLU A 213 5.60 36.75 -25.25
CA GLU A 213 6.09 37.98 -25.91
C GLU A 213 7.52 37.71 -26.39
#